data_AF-I6T7H0-F1
#
_entry.id   AF-I6T7H0-F1
#
_cell.length_a   1.000
_cell.length_b   1.000
_cell.length_c   1.000
_cell.angle_alpha   90.00
_cell.angle_beta   90.00
_cell.angle_gamma   90.00
#
_symmetry.space_group_name_H-M   'P 1'
#
loop_
_entity.id
_entity.type
_entity.pdbx_description
1 polymer ?
#
loop_
_entity_poly.entity_id
_entity_poly.type
_entity_poly.pdbx_seq_one_letter_code
_entity_poly.pdbx_strand_id
1 'polypeptide(L)'
;MKWQRLLSKNVQNLFILIHQMKDLSWKKTDLAEKLLVDVKTIDRYLKRLEEGDFPIQLIQHKKSVKLIYNKGYSEPYLLFDFLIHSSSFCLLKDLILNTEYQQEYDRSSQERLRKWLGEYHLSFSYRKQQLYGSERKIRYLFFCFLKDFPLFFIGDTEQSFSELFIHLLETRAQNAEIKILDEHRTLFFELFPELLFRHEQRLSVREKNYRCIVRLSCNIIIEKYWKKIEETKIYRKLMTLTEKLDSLFWLASEFESTNKTTITRVIYQEWLRYSIGLHERVVKEEFHEYQESLRLVPNVNEKLYQYRMALQQALTYPSYEWGLLLLKVLQERGYLEIYPPEVKIVFFFVTITRKRAA
;
A
#
# COMPACT_ATOMS: atom_id res chain seq x y z
N MET A 1 0.32 6.75 0.49
CA MET A 1 0.95 8.03 0.05
C MET A 1 1.12 8.97 1.26
N LYS A 2 1.88 10.07 1.15
CA LYS A 2 2.03 11.05 2.25
C LYS A 2 0.82 11.99 2.31
N TRP A 3 -0.38 11.46 2.55
CA TRP A 3 -1.64 12.19 2.51
C TRP A 3 -1.66 13.39 3.47
N GLN A 4 -1.03 13.27 4.63
CA GLN A 4 -0.90 14.34 5.63
C GLN A 4 -0.32 15.65 5.06
N ARG A 5 0.47 15.59 3.97
CA ARG A 5 1.02 16.79 3.32
C ARG A 5 -0.04 17.65 2.63
N LEU A 6 -1.24 17.11 2.37
CA LEU A 6 -2.40 17.87 1.89
C LEU A 6 -3.09 18.66 3.02
N LEU A 7 -2.79 18.39 4.29
CA LEU A 7 -3.36 19.14 5.40
C LEU A 7 -2.68 20.52 5.54
N SER A 8 -3.35 21.50 6.13
CA SER A 8 -2.71 22.77 6.48
C SER A 8 -1.61 22.55 7.53
N LYS A 9 -0.62 23.45 7.65
CA LYS A 9 0.49 23.26 8.60
C LYS A 9 0.00 23.10 10.04
N ASN A 10 -1.04 23.84 10.43
CA ASN A 10 -1.66 23.73 11.75
C ASN A 10 -2.23 22.32 11.96
N VAL A 11 -3.00 21.83 11.00
CA VAL A 11 -3.63 20.51 11.08
C VAL A 11 -2.60 19.38 11.00
N GLN A 12 -1.56 19.51 10.18
CA GLN A 12 -0.43 18.58 10.17
C GLN A 12 0.23 18.47 11.55
N ASN A 13 0.45 19.59 12.21
CA ASN A 13 1.08 19.59 13.54
C ASN A 13 0.18 18.92 14.58
N LEU A 14 -1.15 19.10 14.50
CA LEU A 14 -2.11 18.36 15.33
C LEU A 14 -2.05 16.86 15.05
N PHE A 15 -2.09 16.45 13.78
CA PHE A 15 -1.99 15.05 13.39
C PHE A 15 -0.67 14.40 13.88
N ILE A 16 0.46 15.11 13.76
CA ILE A 16 1.76 14.66 14.28
C ILE A 16 1.72 14.49 15.80
N LEU A 17 1.10 15.42 16.53
CA LEU A 17 0.93 15.31 17.99
C LEU A 17 0.12 14.06 18.35
N ILE A 18 -1.02 13.85 17.67
CA ILE A 18 -1.89 12.68 17.93
C ILE A 18 -1.15 11.37 17.63
N HIS A 19 -0.44 11.32 16.49
CA HIS A 19 0.41 10.19 16.12
C HIS A 19 1.55 9.93 17.12
N GLN A 20 2.10 10.97 17.73
CA GLN A 20 3.14 10.80 18.75
C GLN A 20 2.56 10.27 20.06
N MET A 21 1.32 10.62 20.38
CA MET A 21 0.69 10.27 21.65
C MET A 21 0.15 8.84 21.70
N LYS A 22 -0.51 8.32 20.64
CA LYS A 22 -0.94 6.90 20.47
C LYS A 22 -1.40 6.19 21.77
N ASP A 23 -2.39 6.75 22.47
CA ASP A 23 -2.93 6.18 23.71
C ASP A 23 -1.95 6.06 24.90
N LEU A 24 -0.76 6.65 24.78
CA LEU A 24 0.25 6.74 25.84
C LEU A 24 0.05 8.00 26.69
N SER A 25 0.49 7.92 27.93
CA SER A 25 0.55 9.07 28.83
C SER A 25 1.92 9.74 28.70
N TRP A 26 1.92 11.05 28.50
CA TRP A 26 3.14 11.82 28.26
C TRP A 26 3.26 12.99 29.23
N LYS A 27 4.49 13.32 29.66
CA LYS A 27 4.74 14.65 30.23
C LYS A 27 4.84 15.66 29.09
N LYS A 28 4.35 16.89 29.31
CA LYS A 28 4.40 17.96 28.29
C LYS A 28 5.83 18.32 27.87
N THR A 29 6.78 18.25 28.79
CA THR A 29 8.21 18.46 28.53
C THR A 29 8.77 17.43 27.55
N ASP A 30 8.40 16.17 27.74
CA ASP A 30 8.91 15.05 26.96
C ASP A 30 8.29 15.09 25.54
N LEU A 31 7.02 15.51 25.41
CA LEU A 31 6.40 15.78 24.12
C LEU A 31 7.07 16.94 23.37
N ALA A 32 7.39 18.02 24.09
CA ALA A 32 8.04 19.20 23.51
C ALA A 32 9.42 18.83 22.95
N GLU A 33 10.22 18.08 23.71
CA GLU A 33 11.51 17.54 23.26
C GLU A 33 11.34 16.62 22.05
N LYS A 34 10.39 15.67 22.12
CA LYS A 34 10.17 14.69 21.05
C LYS A 34 9.73 15.31 19.73
N LEU A 35 8.92 16.37 19.79
CA LEU A 35 8.41 17.09 18.63
C LEU A 35 9.29 18.28 18.22
N LEU A 36 10.40 18.52 18.93
CA LEU A 36 11.33 19.63 18.70
C LEU A 36 10.64 21.01 18.72
N VAL A 37 9.76 21.22 19.70
CA VAL A 37 9.02 22.48 19.92
C VAL A 37 9.08 22.90 21.38
N ASP A 38 8.65 24.12 21.69
CA ASP A 38 8.52 24.55 23.09
C ASP A 38 7.23 24.00 23.75
N VAL A 39 7.23 23.96 25.09
CA VAL A 39 6.08 23.49 25.88
C VAL A 39 4.83 24.35 25.63
N LYS A 40 5.00 25.67 25.41
CA LYS A 40 3.89 26.58 25.10
C LYS A 40 3.18 26.22 23.78
N THR A 41 3.91 25.67 22.82
CA THR A 41 3.39 25.21 21.54
C THR A 41 2.64 23.90 21.70
N ILE A 42 3.11 23.00 22.56
CA ILE A 42 2.33 21.82 22.97
C ILE A 42 1.01 22.24 23.62
N ASP A 43 1.03 23.21 24.54
CA ASP A 43 -0.19 23.72 25.18
C ASP A 43 -1.18 24.30 24.15
N ARG A 44 -0.69 25.04 23.16
CA ARG A 44 -1.53 25.55 22.06
C ARG A 44 -2.11 24.43 21.21
N TYR A 45 -1.36 23.37 20.94
CA TYR A 45 -1.87 22.22 20.18
C TYR A 45 -2.91 21.43 20.97
N LEU A 46 -2.66 21.16 22.24
CA LEU A 46 -3.62 20.47 23.12
C LEU A 46 -4.92 21.27 23.24
N LYS A 47 -4.84 22.59 23.44
CA LYS A 47 -6.02 23.46 23.48
C LYS A 47 -6.83 23.38 22.18
N ARG A 48 -6.17 23.37 21.02
CA ARG A 48 -6.84 23.20 19.71
C ARG A 48 -7.49 21.83 19.53
N LEU A 49 -6.92 20.77 20.13
CA LEU A 49 -7.52 19.45 20.12
C LEU A 49 -8.76 19.39 21.04
N GLU A 50 -8.76 20.11 22.16
CA GLU A 50 -9.94 20.21 23.05
C GLU A 50 -11.06 21.04 22.45
N GLU A 51 -10.72 22.11 21.73
CA GLU A 51 -11.70 23.01 21.07
C GLU A 51 -12.24 22.44 19.76
N GLY A 52 -11.53 21.50 19.14
CA GLY A 52 -11.92 20.89 17.86
C GLY A 52 -12.87 19.73 18.03
N ASP A 53 -13.77 19.56 17.08
CA ASP A 53 -14.67 18.40 16.99
C ASP A 53 -13.90 17.21 16.39
N PHE A 54 -13.04 16.61 17.22
CA PHE A 54 -12.25 15.45 16.84
C PHE A 54 -12.70 14.22 17.64
N PRO A 55 -12.62 13.01 17.08
CA PRO A 55 -13.03 11.78 17.75
C PRO A 55 -11.96 11.27 18.74
N ILE A 56 -11.44 12.16 19.56
CA ILE A 56 -10.39 11.93 20.55
C ILE A 56 -10.78 12.57 21.86
N GLN A 57 -10.34 11.98 22.96
CA GLN A 57 -10.51 12.51 24.30
C GLN A 57 -9.15 12.84 24.90
N LEU A 58 -8.99 14.06 25.39
CA LEU A 58 -7.81 14.47 26.15
C LEU A 58 -8.07 14.34 27.65
N ILE A 59 -7.19 13.62 28.34
CA ILE A 59 -7.17 13.48 29.79
C ILE A 59 -5.92 14.19 30.31
N GLN A 60 -6.12 15.30 31.03
CA GLN A 60 -5.04 16.08 31.62
C GLN A 60 -4.91 15.77 33.13
N HIS A 61 -3.71 15.44 33.59
CA HIS A 61 -3.39 15.21 35.01
C HIS A 61 -2.12 15.96 35.41
N LYS A 62 -2.22 17.08 36.14
CA LYS A 62 -1.10 17.91 36.67
C LYS A 62 0.06 18.18 35.69
N LYS A 63 0.93 17.17 35.43
CA LYS A 63 2.09 17.24 34.52
C LYS A 63 2.02 16.30 33.32
N SER A 64 1.04 15.40 33.27
CA SER A 64 0.85 14.46 32.18
C SER A 64 -0.42 14.75 31.39
N VAL A 65 -0.38 14.38 30.12
CA VAL A 65 -1.51 14.40 29.21
C VAL A 65 -1.59 13.04 28.52
N LYS A 66 -2.80 12.51 28.41
CA LYS A 66 -3.10 11.29 27.66
C LYS A 66 -4.16 11.63 26.63
N LEU A 67 -3.98 11.13 25.42
CA LEU A 67 -4.98 11.17 24.36
C LEU A 67 -5.56 9.76 24.25
N ILE A 68 -6.88 9.64 24.16
CA ILE A 68 -7.58 8.36 23.95
C ILE A 68 -8.47 8.50 22.73
N TYR A 69 -8.40 7.57 21.79
CA TYR A 69 -9.37 7.53 20.68
C TYR A 69 -10.76 7.12 21.18
N ASN A 70 -11.80 7.76 20.64
CA ASN A 70 -13.16 7.26 20.85
C ASN A 70 -13.27 5.81 20.31
N LYS A 71 -14.07 4.97 20.95
CA LYS A 71 -14.21 3.55 20.58
C LYS A 71 -14.55 3.43 19.07
N GLY A 72 -13.70 2.71 18.33
CA GLY A 72 -13.87 2.46 16.88
C GLY A 72 -13.02 3.33 15.97
N TYR A 73 -12.34 4.35 16.49
CA TYR A 73 -11.46 5.21 15.71
C TYR A 73 -10.03 4.65 15.65
N SER A 74 -9.41 4.78 14.48
CA SER A 74 -8.02 4.39 14.22
C SER A 74 -7.27 5.53 13.55
N GLU A 75 -5.94 5.50 13.55
CA GLU A 75 -5.12 6.55 12.95
C GLU A 75 -5.45 6.81 11.46
N PRO A 76 -5.70 5.79 10.60
CA PRO A 76 -6.17 6.03 9.23
C PRO A 76 -7.53 6.73 9.15
N TYR A 77 -8.47 6.39 10.05
CA TYR A 77 -9.75 7.07 10.16
C TYR A 77 -9.51 8.56 10.43
N LEU A 78 -8.73 8.85 11.47
CA LEU A 78 -8.48 10.20 11.91
C LEU A 78 -7.80 11.03 10.81
N LEU A 79 -6.82 10.45 10.11
CA LEU A 79 -6.18 11.11 8.97
C LEU A 79 -7.20 11.44 7.88
N PHE A 80 -8.11 10.51 7.58
CA PHE A 80 -9.16 10.76 6.59
C PHE A 80 -10.12 11.88 7.02
N ASP A 81 -10.53 11.89 8.28
CA ASP A 81 -11.36 12.95 8.85
C ASP A 81 -10.68 14.33 8.72
N PHE A 82 -9.38 14.42 8.98
CA PHE A 82 -8.63 15.64 8.70
C PHE A 82 -8.57 16.00 7.20
N LEU A 83 -8.51 15.00 6.32
CA LEU A 83 -8.40 15.21 4.89
C LEU A 83 -9.71 15.73 4.29
N ILE A 84 -10.86 15.20 4.66
CA ILE A 84 -12.16 15.63 4.09
C ILE A 84 -12.47 17.10 4.43
N HIS A 85 -11.88 17.65 5.48
CA HIS A 85 -11.97 19.05 5.85
C HIS A 85 -10.83 19.91 5.25
N SER A 86 -9.84 19.30 4.58
CA SER A 86 -8.74 20.04 3.97
C SER A 86 -9.12 20.60 2.60
N SER A 87 -9.02 21.92 2.44
CA SER A 87 -9.22 22.59 1.14
C SER A 87 -8.34 22.04 0.03
N SER A 88 -7.10 21.63 0.29
CA SER A 88 -6.23 21.01 -0.74
C SER A 88 -6.70 19.62 -1.15
N PHE A 89 -7.25 18.85 -0.20
CA PHE A 89 -7.79 17.54 -0.50
C PHE A 89 -9.15 17.64 -1.19
N CYS A 90 -10.02 18.57 -0.77
CA CYS A 90 -11.26 18.87 -1.48
C CYS A 90 -11.00 19.37 -2.91
N LEU A 91 -9.96 20.17 -3.14
CA LEU A 91 -9.55 20.53 -4.49
C LEU A 91 -9.11 19.30 -5.30
N LEU A 92 -8.30 18.43 -4.71
CA LEU A 92 -7.90 17.17 -5.35
C LEU A 92 -9.13 16.33 -5.69
N LYS A 93 -10.09 16.22 -4.75
CA LYS A 93 -11.39 15.59 -4.95
C LYS A 93 -12.06 16.21 -6.16
N ASP A 94 -12.39 17.50 -6.16
CA ASP A 94 -13.11 18.13 -7.27
C ASP A 94 -12.40 17.96 -8.63
N LEU A 95 -11.07 18.05 -8.67
CA LEU A 95 -10.26 17.78 -9.87
C LEU A 95 -10.30 16.32 -10.34
N ILE A 96 -10.43 15.37 -9.42
CA ILE A 96 -10.62 13.96 -9.73
C ILE A 96 -12.04 13.75 -10.26
N LEU A 97 -13.02 14.40 -9.63
CA LEU A 97 -14.44 14.23 -9.93
C LEU A 97 -14.82 14.88 -11.27
N ASN A 98 -13.97 15.77 -11.79
CA ASN A 98 -14.29 16.68 -12.89
C ASN A 98 -15.62 17.44 -12.64
N THR A 99 -15.92 17.74 -11.39
CA THR A 99 -17.10 18.54 -11.01
C THR A 99 -16.72 20.01 -10.94
N GLU A 100 -17.71 20.89 -11.02
CA GLU A 100 -17.51 22.28 -10.62
C GLU A 100 -16.97 22.36 -9.19
N TYR A 101 -16.14 23.36 -8.94
CA TYR A 101 -15.56 23.57 -7.63
C TYR A 101 -16.65 23.86 -6.61
N GLN A 102 -16.72 23.04 -5.57
CA GLN A 102 -17.72 23.20 -4.51
C GLN A 102 -17.50 24.47 -3.68
N GLN A 103 -16.30 25.03 -3.76
CA GLN A 103 -15.89 26.27 -3.10
C GLN A 103 -14.73 26.92 -3.87
N GLU A 104 -14.46 28.19 -3.59
CA GLU A 104 -13.24 28.84 -4.09
C GLU A 104 -12.02 28.37 -3.29
N TYR A 105 -11.03 27.82 -3.99
CA TYR A 105 -9.81 27.31 -3.37
C TYR A 105 -8.70 28.35 -3.37
N ASP A 106 -8.22 28.72 -2.18
CA ASP A 106 -7.16 29.71 -2.03
C ASP A 106 -5.83 29.28 -2.66
N ARG A 107 -4.96 30.27 -2.96
CA ARG A 107 -3.64 30.03 -3.57
C ARG A 107 -2.77 29.11 -2.72
N SER A 108 -2.93 29.16 -1.39
CA SER A 108 -2.16 28.29 -0.48
C SER A 108 -2.54 26.81 -0.65
N SER A 109 -3.83 26.52 -0.82
CA SER A 109 -4.32 25.16 -1.02
C SER A 109 -3.98 24.60 -2.39
N GLN A 110 -4.04 25.44 -3.42
CA GLN A 110 -3.59 25.10 -4.76
C GLN A 110 -2.09 24.77 -4.80
N GLU A 111 -1.25 25.60 -4.18
CA GLU A 111 0.21 25.40 -4.15
C GLU A 111 0.59 24.14 -3.36
N ARG A 112 -0.12 23.87 -2.25
CA ARG A 112 0.08 22.65 -1.46
C ARG A 112 -0.26 21.40 -2.28
N LEU A 113 -1.40 21.42 -2.99
CA LEU A 113 -1.76 20.34 -3.89
C LEU A 113 -0.73 20.19 -5.03
N ARG A 114 -0.26 21.30 -5.61
CA ARG A 114 0.74 21.30 -6.69
C ARG A 114 2.03 20.63 -6.26
N LYS A 115 2.56 20.99 -5.08
CA LYS A 115 3.76 20.36 -4.52
C LYS A 115 3.55 18.87 -4.27
N TRP A 116 2.41 18.52 -3.67
CA TRP A 116 2.08 17.14 -3.36
C TRP A 116 1.95 16.26 -4.61
N LEU A 117 1.21 16.72 -5.64
CA LEU A 117 1.12 16.01 -6.92
C LEU A 117 2.47 15.91 -7.63
N GLY A 118 3.32 16.94 -7.50
CA GLY A 118 4.66 16.97 -8.05
C GLY A 118 5.56 15.84 -7.54
N GLU A 119 5.43 15.44 -6.28
CA GLU A 119 6.14 14.29 -5.70
C GLU A 119 5.78 12.96 -6.39
N TYR A 120 4.60 12.91 -7.01
CA TYR A 120 4.09 11.76 -7.75
C TYR A 120 4.14 11.96 -9.26
N HIS A 121 4.81 13.02 -9.73
CA HIS A 121 4.88 13.44 -11.13
C HIS A 121 3.51 13.58 -11.81
N LEU A 122 2.56 14.09 -11.04
CA LEU A 122 1.27 14.55 -11.51
C LEU A 122 1.27 16.08 -11.44
N SER A 123 0.41 16.71 -12.22
CA SER A 123 0.16 18.14 -12.12
C SER A 123 -1.32 18.42 -12.35
N PHE A 124 -1.75 19.66 -12.17
CA PHE A 124 -3.13 20.05 -12.46
C PHE A 124 -3.18 21.48 -12.96
N SER A 125 -4.28 21.82 -13.64
CA SER A 125 -4.64 23.19 -13.93
C SER A 125 -5.93 23.52 -13.20
N TYR A 126 -5.86 24.48 -12.29
CA TYR A 126 -7.04 25.02 -11.61
C TYR A 126 -8.02 25.63 -12.63
N ARG A 127 -7.52 26.42 -13.58
CA ARG A 127 -8.34 27.08 -14.61
C ARG A 127 -9.03 26.08 -15.54
N LYS A 128 -8.36 24.99 -15.91
CA LYS A 128 -8.93 23.95 -16.80
C LYS A 128 -9.65 22.83 -16.03
N GLN A 129 -9.69 22.91 -14.70
CA GLN A 129 -10.27 21.89 -13.82
C GLN A 129 -9.79 20.46 -14.16
N GLN A 130 -8.50 20.31 -14.47
CA GLN A 130 -7.99 19.06 -15.02
C GLN A 130 -6.68 18.64 -14.35
N LEU A 131 -6.60 17.36 -14.04
CA LEU A 131 -5.39 16.69 -13.58
C LEU A 131 -4.62 16.07 -14.76
N TYR A 132 -3.32 16.34 -14.82
CA TYR A 132 -2.39 15.90 -15.85
C TYR A 132 -1.38 14.89 -15.31
N GLY A 133 -0.98 13.97 -16.18
CA GLY A 133 0.00 12.94 -15.89
C GLY A 133 -0.27 11.69 -16.71
N SER A 134 0.59 10.68 -16.59
CA SER A 134 0.28 9.38 -17.19
C SER A 134 -0.91 8.76 -16.49
N GLU A 135 -1.87 8.25 -17.25
CA GLU A 135 -3.08 7.57 -16.75
C GLU A 135 -2.75 6.52 -15.66
N ARG A 136 -1.65 5.78 -15.83
CA ARG A 136 -1.11 4.86 -14.82
C ARG A 136 -0.89 5.49 -13.44
N LYS A 137 -0.27 6.67 -13.39
CA LYS A 137 0.04 7.37 -12.12
C LYS A 137 -1.23 7.89 -11.44
N ILE A 138 -2.20 8.32 -12.24
CA ILE A 138 -3.52 8.72 -11.76
C ILE A 138 -4.24 7.51 -11.15
N ARG A 139 -4.25 6.37 -11.85
CA ARG A 139 -4.78 5.10 -11.31
C ARG A 139 -4.06 4.64 -10.05
N TYR A 140 -2.75 4.81 -9.97
CA TYR A 140 -1.98 4.49 -8.77
C TYR A 140 -2.33 5.40 -7.59
N LEU A 141 -2.56 6.69 -7.81
CA LEU A 141 -3.09 7.60 -6.78
C LEU A 141 -4.42 7.08 -6.24
N PHE A 142 -5.32 6.65 -7.12
CA PHE A 142 -6.60 6.07 -6.73
C PHE A 142 -6.47 4.77 -5.94
N PHE A 143 -5.57 3.89 -6.39
CA PHE A 143 -5.25 2.67 -5.67
C PHE A 143 -4.71 2.94 -4.27
N CYS A 144 -3.73 3.84 -4.13
CA CYS A 144 -3.21 4.22 -2.83
C CYS A 144 -4.30 4.77 -1.92
N PHE A 145 -5.22 5.56 -2.48
CA PHE A 145 -6.33 6.10 -1.70
C PHE A 145 -7.24 4.97 -1.19
N LEU A 146 -7.72 4.11 -2.09
CA LEU A 146 -8.59 2.98 -1.72
C LEU A 146 -7.89 1.97 -0.79
N LYS A 147 -6.57 1.79 -0.93
CA LYS A 147 -5.76 0.92 -0.06
C LYS A 147 -5.57 1.52 1.33
N ASP A 148 -5.29 2.82 1.41
CA ASP A 148 -5.04 3.51 2.66
C ASP A 148 -6.37 3.84 3.40
N PHE A 149 -7.50 3.86 2.67
CA PHE A 149 -8.85 4.12 3.19
C PHE A 149 -9.92 3.08 2.75
N PRO A 150 -9.76 1.77 3.08
CA PRO A 150 -10.53 0.67 2.48
C PRO A 150 -11.94 0.46 3.07
N LEU A 151 -12.17 0.86 4.32
CA LEU A 151 -13.38 0.55 5.09
C LEU A 151 -13.84 1.79 5.85
N PHE A 152 -14.47 2.73 5.17
CA PHE A 152 -15.02 3.90 5.85
C PHE A 152 -16.45 4.15 5.37
N PHE A 153 -17.38 3.33 5.88
CA PHE A 153 -18.50 3.81 6.71
C PHE A 153 -19.02 2.66 7.59
N ILE A 154 -19.04 2.91 8.91
CA ILE A 154 -19.97 2.27 9.85
C ILE A 154 -21.02 3.33 10.10
N GLY A 155 -22.25 3.12 9.61
CA GLY A 155 -23.41 3.96 9.92
C GLY A 155 -24.24 4.34 8.70
N ASP A 156 -25.33 3.60 8.48
CA ASP A 156 -26.66 3.96 7.93
C ASP A 156 -26.85 4.95 6.77
N THR A 157 -25.83 5.41 6.05
CA THR A 157 -26.01 6.11 4.76
C THR A 157 -25.75 5.17 3.59
N GLU A 158 -26.74 5.06 2.69
CA GLU A 158 -26.86 4.10 1.57
C GLU A 158 -25.74 4.11 0.50
N GLN A 159 -24.62 4.79 0.72
CA GLN A 159 -23.50 4.75 -0.22
C GLN A 159 -22.15 4.89 0.48
N SER A 160 -21.29 3.90 0.31
CA SER A 160 -19.92 3.90 0.82
C SER A 160 -19.06 4.96 0.10
N PHE A 161 -18.10 5.61 0.77
CA PHE A 161 -17.21 6.58 0.07
C PHE A 161 -16.35 5.87 -0.99
N SER A 162 -16.11 4.58 -0.83
CA SER A 162 -15.52 3.71 -1.87
C SER A 162 -16.46 3.56 -3.07
N GLU A 163 -17.78 3.46 -2.90
CA GLU A 163 -18.77 3.59 -3.98
C GLU A 163 -18.73 4.97 -4.63
N LEU A 164 -18.68 6.05 -3.83
CA LEU A 164 -18.54 7.41 -4.37
C LEU A 164 -17.25 7.52 -5.18
N PHE A 165 -16.09 7.14 -4.65
CA PHE A 165 -14.80 7.24 -5.34
C PHE A 165 -14.68 6.34 -6.57
N ILE A 166 -15.35 5.17 -6.57
CA ILE A 166 -15.44 4.31 -7.75
C ILE A 166 -16.39 4.91 -8.79
N HIS A 167 -17.49 5.54 -8.36
CA HIS A 167 -18.33 6.34 -9.23
C HIS A 167 -17.56 7.53 -9.84
N LEU A 168 -16.49 7.99 -9.20
CA LEU A 168 -15.63 9.05 -9.71
C LEU A 168 -14.58 8.56 -10.70
N LEU A 169 -14.21 7.27 -10.65
CA LEU A 169 -13.52 6.60 -11.75
C LEU A 169 -14.44 6.47 -12.98
N GLU A 170 -15.75 6.32 -12.76
CA GLU A 170 -16.76 6.17 -13.81
C GLU A 170 -17.07 7.48 -14.54
N THR A 171 -17.13 8.60 -13.81
CA THR A 171 -17.52 9.90 -14.36
C THR A 171 -16.39 10.64 -15.07
N ARG A 172 -15.12 10.21 -14.94
CA ARG A 172 -14.07 10.76 -15.78
C ARG A 172 -14.33 10.36 -17.23
N ALA A 173 -14.37 11.36 -18.11
CA ALA A 173 -14.41 11.14 -19.55
C ALA A 173 -13.41 10.04 -19.94
N GLN A 174 -13.90 8.99 -20.62
CA GLN A 174 -13.11 7.84 -21.10
C GLN A 174 -12.10 8.30 -22.16
N ASN A 175 -11.15 9.14 -21.78
CA ASN A 175 -10.09 9.61 -22.67
C ASN A 175 -9.03 8.51 -22.90
N ALA A 176 -9.05 7.44 -22.09
CA ALA A 176 -8.12 6.33 -22.18
C ALA A 176 -8.80 4.99 -21.91
N GLU A 177 -8.56 4.04 -22.82
CA GLU A 177 -9.02 2.66 -22.70
C GLU A 177 -8.53 1.99 -21.39
N ILE A 178 -9.36 1.17 -20.76
CA ILE A 178 -8.98 0.38 -19.59
C ILE A 178 -7.98 -0.69 -20.00
N LYS A 179 -6.68 -0.41 -19.94
CA LYS A 179 -5.63 -1.38 -20.21
C LYS A 179 -5.44 -2.33 -19.03
N ILE A 180 -5.71 -3.62 -19.26
CA ILE A 180 -5.22 -4.71 -18.43
C ILE A 180 -3.98 -5.22 -19.17
N LEU A 181 -2.83 -5.23 -18.50
CA LEU A 181 -1.55 -5.63 -19.10
C LEU A 181 -1.49 -7.13 -19.42
N ASP A 182 -2.36 -7.91 -18.78
CA ASP A 182 -2.51 -9.35 -18.99
C ASP A 182 -3.97 -9.67 -19.34
N GLU A 183 -4.19 -10.51 -20.35
CA GLU A 183 -5.50 -11.08 -20.61
C GLU A 183 -5.78 -12.15 -19.56
N HIS A 184 -6.19 -11.71 -18.38
CA HIS A 184 -6.58 -12.59 -17.30
C HIS A 184 -7.67 -13.55 -17.78
N ARG A 185 -7.32 -14.82 -17.92
CA ARG A 185 -8.29 -15.90 -18.16
C ARG A 185 -9.21 -16.12 -16.95
N THR A 186 -8.78 -15.67 -15.77
CA THR A 186 -9.60 -15.73 -14.57
C THR A 186 -10.57 -14.54 -14.53
N LEU A 187 -11.85 -14.87 -14.58
CA LEU A 187 -12.97 -13.93 -14.47
C LEU A 187 -13.25 -13.68 -12.98
N PHE A 188 -12.52 -12.74 -12.39
CA PHE A 188 -12.61 -12.39 -10.97
C PHE A 188 -14.02 -11.97 -10.55
N PHE A 189 -14.77 -11.34 -11.46
CA PHE A 189 -16.16 -10.98 -11.18
C PHE A 189 -17.11 -12.17 -11.07
N GLU A 190 -16.75 -13.33 -11.64
CA GLU A 190 -17.54 -14.57 -11.46
C GLU A 190 -17.18 -15.28 -10.16
N LEU A 191 -15.92 -15.20 -9.73
CA LEU A 191 -15.45 -15.74 -8.45
C LEU A 191 -15.94 -14.92 -7.25
N PHE A 192 -15.98 -13.60 -7.43
CA PHE A 192 -16.34 -12.61 -6.42
C PHE A 192 -17.42 -11.64 -6.94
N PRO A 193 -18.61 -12.13 -7.32
CA PRO A 193 -19.70 -11.29 -7.79
C PRO A 193 -20.14 -10.26 -6.73
N GLU A 194 -19.93 -10.56 -5.45
CA GLU A 194 -20.18 -9.66 -4.32
C GLU A 194 -19.32 -8.39 -4.35
N LEU A 195 -18.25 -8.36 -5.15
CA LEU A 195 -17.41 -7.18 -5.32
C LEU A 195 -17.94 -6.23 -6.40
N LEU A 196 -19.01 -6.57 -7.12
CA LEU A 196 -19.64 -5.68 -8.09
C LEU A 196 -20.95 -5.12 -7.56
N PHE A 197 -21.20 -3.84 -7.82
CA PHE A 197 -22.50 -3.23 -7.57
C PHE A 197 -23.53 -3.69 -8.60
N ARG A 198 -24.81 -3.56 -8.25
CA ARG A 198 -25.92 -4.00 -9.11
C ARG A 198 -25.90 -3.35 -10.49
N HIS A 199 -25.56 -2.07 -10.58
CA HIS A 199 -25.48 -1.35 -11.85
C HIS A 199 -24.26 -1.77 -12.69
N GLU A 200 -23.19 -2.28 -12.07
CA GLU A 200 -21.95 -2.70 -12.74
C GLU A 200 -22.09 -4.04 -13.47
N GLN A 201 -23.14 -4.81 -13.20
CA GLN A 201 -23.37 -6.10 -13.87
C GLN A 201 -23.53 -5.95 -15.39
N ARG A 202 -23.99 -4.77 -15.84
CA ARG A 202 -24.19 -4.40 -17.25
C ARG A 202 -22.90 -4.01 -17.97
N LEU A 203 -21.79 -3.80 -17.25
CA LEU A 203 -20.51 -3.41 -17.84
C LEU A 203 -19.90 -4.54 -18.67
N SER A 204 -18.93 -4.19 -19.50
CA SER A 204 -18.18 -5.18 -20.28
C SER A 204 -17.43 -6.16 -19.35
N VAL A 205 -17.15 -7.37 -19.86
CA VAL A 205 -16.38 -8.40 -19.11
C VAL A 205 -15.05 -7.83 -18.60
N ARG A 206 -14.35 -7.05 -19.45
CA ARG A 206 -13.06 -6.42 -19.13
C ARG A 206 -13.17 -5.41 -17.98
N GLU A 207 -14.20 -4.58 -18.00
CA GLU A 207 -14.46 -3.59 -16.93
C GLU A 207 -14.82 -4.25 -15.61
N LYS A 208 -15.71 -5.25 -15.65
CA LYS A 208 -16.09 -6.04 -14.47
C LYS A 208 -14.86 -6.66 -13.83
N ASN A 209 -13.99 -7.26 -14.65
CA ASN A 209 -12.77 -7.90 -14.17
C ASN A 209 -11.79 -6.88 -13.55
N TYR A 210 -11.56 -5.75 -14.24
CA TYR A 210 -10.70 -4.67 -13.73
C TYR A 210 -11.14 -4.18 -12.36
N ARG A 211 -12.44 -3.91 -12.18
CA ARG A 211 -13.00 -3.40 -10.92
C ARG A 211 -12.85 -4.40 -9.78
N CYS A 212 -13.14 -5.68 -10.03
CA CYS A 212 -12.91 -6.73 -9.04
C CYS A 212 -11.43 -6.82 -8.64
N ILE A 213 -10.49 -6.75 -9.59
CA ILE A 213 -9.06 -6.79 -9.29
C ILE A 213 -8.62 -5.58 -8.46
N VAL A 214 -9.09 -4.37 -8.81
CA VAL A 214 -8.84 -3.16 -8.00
C VAL A 214 -9.37 -3.35 -6.58
N ARG A 215 -10.62 -3.79 -6.41
CA ARG A 215 -11.23 -3.98 -5.09
C ARG A 215 -10.54 -5.06 -4.26
N LEU A 216 -10.19 -6.20 -4.87
CA LEU A 216 -9.39 -7.24 -4.22
C LEU A 216 -8.02 -6.73 -3.77
N SER A 217 -7.41 -5.85 -4.57
CA SER A 217 -6.10 -5.27 -4.28
C SER A 217 -6.15 -4.18 -3.20
N CYS A 218 -7.25 -3.41 -3.13
CA CYS A 218 -7.45 -2.32 -2.18
C CYS A 218 -7.92 -2.80 -0.80
N ASN A 219 -8.74 -3.85 -0.74
CA ASN A 219 -9.23 -4.44 0.51
C ASN A 219 -8.40 -5.66 0.92
N ILE A 220 -7.06 -5.52 0.87
CA ILE A 220 -6.02 -6.56 1.05
C ILE A 220 -6.63 -7.88 1.55
N ILE A 221 -7.01 -8.68 0.55
CA ILE A 221 -7.79 -9.93 0.55
C ILE A 221 -8.01 -10.51 1.96
N ILE A 222 -9.27 -10.46 2.44
CA ILE A 222 -9.67 -11.13 3.68
C ILE A 222 -9.70 -12.65 3.53
N GLU A 223 -9.61 -13.38 4.64
CA GLU A 223 -9.51 -14.84 4.65
C GLU A 223 -10.64 -15.55 3.89
N LYS A 224 -11.86 -14.99 3.92
CA LYS A 224 -13.01 -15.49 3.13
C LYS A 224 -12.69 -15.56 1.64
N TYR A 225 -12.02 -14.53 1.10
CA TYR A 225 -11.66 -14.48 -0.31
C TYR A 225 -10.43 -15.31 -0.62
N TRP A 226 -9.48 -15.42 0.32
CA TRP A 226 -8.33 -16.30 0.16
C TRP A 226 -8.72 -17.74 -0.11
N LYS A 227 -9.67 -18.30 0.62
CA LYS A 227 -10.14 -19.68 0.39
C LYS A 227 -10.57 -19.91 -1.05
N LYS A 228 -11.35 -18.99 -1.64
CA LYS A 228 -11.75 -19.05 -3.05
C LYS A 228 -10.56 -18.85 -4.00
N ILE A 229 -9.62 -17.95 -3.69
CA ILE A 229 -8.43 -17.69 -4.52
C ILE A 229 -7.50 -18.90 -4.56
N GLU A 230 -7.29 -19.56 -3.42
CA GLU A 230 -6.38 -20.70 -3.26
C GLU A 230 -6.79 -21.91 -4.10
N GLU A 231 -8.09 -22.03 -4.39
CA GLU A 231 -8.64 -23.05 -5.27
C GLU A 231 -8.40 -22.77 -6.76
N THR A 232 -8.05 -21.53 -7.13
CA THR A 232 -7.86 -21.17 -8.54
C THR A 232 -6.61 -21.82 -9.14
N LYS A 233 -6.68 -22.15 -10.43
CA LYS A 233 -5.54 -22.72 -11.18
C LYS A 233 -4.30 -21.81 -11.15
N ILE A 234 -4.51 -20.49 -11.17
CA ILE A 234 -3.42 -19.52 -11.14
C ILE A 234 -2.71 -19.56 -9.78
N TYR A 235 -3.46 -19.57 -8.67
CA TYR A 235 -2.86 -19.65 -7.34
C TYR A 235 -2.06 -20.95 -7.17
N ARG A 236 -2.61 -22.10 -7.59
CA ARG A 236 -1.89 -23.39 -7.52
C ARG A 236 -0.59 -23.38 -8.31
N LYS A 237 -0.57 -22.73 -9.47
CA LYS A 237 0.66 -22.55 -10.26
C LYS A 237 1.68 -21.64 -9.55
N LEU A 238 1.22 -20.57 -8.91
CA LEU A 238 2.06 -19.69 -8.11
C LEU A 238 2.59 -20.38 -6.85
N MET A 239 1.85 -21.34 -6.30
CA MET A 239 2.35 -22.20 -5.23
C MET A 239 3.56 -23.01 -5.71
N THR A 240 3.47 -23.64 -6.89
CA THR A 240 4.64 -24.33 -7.49
C THR A 240 5.81 -23.39 -7.77
N LEU A 241 5.56 -22.14 -8.17
CA LEU A 241 6.61 -21.13 -8.29
C LEU A 241 7.29 -20.86 -6.94
N THR A 242 6.51 -20.73 -5.87
CA THR A 242 7.01 -20.48 -4.52
C THR A 242 7.85 -21.66 -4.01
N GLU A 243 7.46 -22.90 -4.33
CA GLU A 243 8.27 -24.09 -4.04
C GLU A 243 9.60 -24.07 -4.80
N LYS A 244 9.61 -23.59 -6.05
CA LYS A 244 10.85 -23.43 -6.82
C LYS A 244 11.73 -22.32 -6.27
N LEU A 245 11.16 -21.23 -5.76
CA LEU A 245 11.93 -20.13 -5.16
C LEU A 245 12.83 -20.64 -4.03
N ASP A 246 12.34 -21.57 -3.20
CA ASP A 246 13.10 -22.24 -2.13
C ASP A 246 14.36 -22.98 -2.62
N SER A 247 14.27 -23.59 -3.81
CA SER A 247 15.41 -24.26 -4.43
C SER A 247 16.40 -23.32 -5.13
N LEU A 248 15.95 -22.11 -5.50
CA LEU A 248 16.73 -21.14 -6.26
C LEU A 248 17.42 -20.12 -5.33
N PHE A 249 16.72 -19.71 -4.29
CA PHE A 249 17.11 -18.69 -3.32
C PHE A 249 16.83 -19.21 -1.91
N TRP A 250 17.61 -18.77 -0.92
CA TRP A 250 17.46 -19.27 0.44
C TRP A 250 16.21 -18.62 1.06
N LEU A 251 15.18 -19.39 1.40
CA LEU A 251 14.12 -18.85 2.25
C LEU A 251 14.69 -18.57 3.65
N ALA A 252 14.37 -17.42 4.23
CA ALA A 252 14.83 -17.12 5.59
C ALA A 252 14.28 -18.14 6.59
N SER A 253 15.09 -18.53 7.59
CA SER A 253 14.84 -19.69 8.47
C SER A 253 13.56 -19.64 9.31
N GLU A 254 12.90 -18.49 9.41
CA GLU A 254 11.63 -18.32 10.15
C GLU A 254 10.39 -18.93 9.43
N PHE A 255 10.55 -19.58 8.28
CA PHE A 255 9.46 -19.70 7.30
C PHE A 255 9.21 -21.08 6.62
N GLU A 256 9.82 -22.17 7.10
CA GLU A 256 9.93 -23.43 6.33
C GLU A 256 8.66 -24.29 6.12
N SER A 257 7.47 -23.98 6.69
CA SER A 257 6.25 -24.77 6.40
C SER A 257 4.93 -23.99 6.29
N THR A 258 4.60 -23.10 7.23
CA THR A 258 3.41 -22.24 7.18
C THR A 258 3.55 -21.03 6.25
N ASN A 259 4.77 -20.68 5.84
CA ASN A 259 5.01 -19.45 5.08
C ASN A 259 4.83 -19.59 3.57
N LYS A 260 4.83 -20.81 3.03
CA LYS A 260 4.66 -21.07 1.59
C LYS A 260 3.34 -20.48 1.07
N THR A 261 2.26 -20.65 1.83
CA THR A 261 0.97 -19.99 1.57
C THR A 261 1.12 -18.46 1.64
N THR A 262 1.73 -17.92 2.69
CA THR A 262 1.94 -16.47 2.85
C THR A 262 2.73 -15.83 1.70
N ILE A 263 3.85 -16.44 1.28
CA ILE A 263 4.66 -15.96 0.16
C ILE A 263 3.84 -16.06 -1.14
N THR A 264 3.11 -17.16 -1.36
CA THR A 264 2.24 -17.30 -2.54
C THR A 264 1.15 -16.25 -2.57
N ARG A 265 0.53 -15.95 -1.41
CA ARG A 265 -0.44 -14.86 -1.23
C ARG A 265 0.18 -13.50 -1.58
N VAL A 266 1.42 -13.23 -1.15
CA VAL A 266 2.16 -12.00 -1.51
C VAL A 266 2.41 -11.92 -3.01
N ILE A 267 2.92 -12.99 -3.63
CA ILE A 267 3.18 -13.03 -5.08
C ILE A 267 1.87 -12.80 -5.86
N TYR A 268 0.78 -13.43 -5.42
CA TYR A 268 -0.54 -13.25 -6.02
C TYR A 268 -1.00 -11.79 -5.96
N GLN A 269 -0.83 -11.13 -4.81
CA GLN A 269 -1.19 -9.71 -4.66
C GLN A 269 -0.34 -8.79 -5.55
N GLU A 270 0.96 -9.03 -5.66
CA GLU A 270 1.83 -8.26 -6.56
C GLU A 270 1.48 -8.52 -8.04
N TRP A 271 1.05 -9.74 -8.39
CA TRP A 271 0.53 -10.05 -9.72
C TRP A 271 -0.79 -9.31 -10.03
N LEU A 272 -1.75 -9.29 -9.10
CA LEU A 272 -3.00 -8.52 -9.28
C LEU A 272 -2.69 -7.05 -9.60
N ARG A 273 -1.79 -6.41 -8.85
CA ARG A 273 -1.35 -5.03 -9.09
C ARG A 273 -0.65 -4.88 -10.43
N TYR A 274 0.23 -5.81 -10.78
CA TYR A 274 0.92 -5.81 -12.07
C TYR A 274 -0.06 -5.78 -13.23
N SER A 275 -1.04 -6.67 -13.22
CA SER A 275 -1.91 -6.87 -14.38
C SER A 275 -2.86 -5.72 -14.66
N ILE A 276 -3.17 -4.87 -13.68
CA ILE A 276 -3.89 -3.60 -13.91
C ILE A 276 -2.96 -2.39 -14.05
N GLY A 277 -1.65 -2.63 -14.20
CA GLY A 277 -0.64 -1.60 -14.40
C GLY A 277 -0.33 -0.76 -13.17
N LEU A 278 -0.76 -1.19 -11.99
CA LEU A 278 -0.58 -0.52 -10.69
C LEU A 278 0.68 -0.94 -9.94
N HIS A 279 1.48 -1.86 -10.50
CA HIS A 279 2.81 -2.11 -9.94
C HIS A 279 3.53 -0.77 -9.76
N GLU A 280 4.16 -0.56 -8.61
CA GLU A 280 5.09 0.55 -8.44
C GLU A 280 6.03 0.52 -9.63
N ARG A 281 6.23 1.67 -10.29
CA ARG A 281 7.08 1.70 -11.49
C ARG A 281 8.36 0.96 -11.12
N VAL A 282 8.73 0.03 -11.99
CA VAL A 282 10.13 -0.23 -12.32
C VAL A 282 10.74 1.15 -12.53
N VAL A 283 11.26 1.73 -11.45
CA VAL A 283 12.13 2.88 -11.53
C VAL A 283 13.30 2.29 -12.30
N LYS A 284 13.51 2.74 -13.54
CA LYS A 284 14.52 2.10 -14.40
C LYS A 284 15.86 2.11 -13.68
N GLU A 285 16.13 3.19 -12.94
CA GLU A 285 17.28 3.27 -12.04
C GLU A 285 17.27 2.14 -10.98
N GLU A 286 16.19 1.95 -10.22
CA GLU A 286 16.08 0.88 -9.21
C GLU A 286 16.23 -0.53 -9.80
N PHE A 287 15.65 -0.76 -10.97
CA PHE A 287 15.81 -2.01 -11.69
C PHE A 287 17.26 -2.24 -12.09
N HIS A 288 17.93 -1.22 -12.65
CA HIS A 288 19.33 -1.32 -13.04
C HIS A 288 20.23 -1.49 -11.81
N GLU A 289 20.04 -0.71 -10.76
CA GLU A 289 20.78 -0.84 -9.50
C GLU A 289 20.65 -2.24 -8.90
N TYR A 290 19.42 -2.75 -8.84
CA TYR A 290 19.18 -4.08 -8.32
C TYR A 290 19.77 -5.18 -9.23
N GLN A 291 19.65 -5.04 -10.55
CA GLN A 291 20.28 -5.96 -11.51
C GLN A 291 21.81 -5.98 -11.36
N GLU A 292 22.45 -4.82 -11.14
CA GLU A 292 23.88 -4.73 -10.87
C GLU A 292 24.25 -5.38 -9.53
N SER A 293 23.46 -5.15 -8.47
CA SER A 293 23.71 -5.79 -7.15
C SER A 293 23.69 -7.32 -7.21
N LEU A 294 22.85 -7.87 -8.08
CA LEU A 294 22.73 -9.31 -8.29
C LEU A 294 23.96 -9.92 -8.97
N ARG A 295 24.78 -9.14 -9.71
CA ARG A 295 25.98 -9.66 -10.38
C ARG A 295 27.03 -10.22 -9.41
N LEU A 296 26.99 -9.79 -8.16
CA LEU A 296 27.89 -10.25 -7.11
C LEU A 296 27.52 -11.64 -6.56
N VAL A 297 26.38 -12.20 -6.98
CA VAL A 297 25.86 -13.47 -6.49
C VAL A 297 26.37 -14.62 -7.37
N PRO A 298 26.92 -15.71 -6.77
CA PRO A 298 27.33 -16.89 -7.52
C PRO A 298 26.18 -17.55 -8.29
N ASN A 299 26.43 -17.95 -9.54
CA ASN A 299 25.47 -18.64 -10.43
C ASN A 299 24.13 -17.89 -10.63
N VAL A 300 24.12 -16.57 -10.41
CA VAL A 300 22.88 -15.77 -10.43
C VAL A 300 22.17 -15.81 -11.77
N ASN A 301 22.92 -15.84 -12.89
CA ASN A 301 22.33 -15.83 -14.23
C ASN A 301 21.48 -17.09 -14.48
N GLU A 302 21.96 -18.25 -14.04
CA GLU A 302 21.23 -19.51 -14.17
C GLU A 302 19.99 -19.52 -13.27
N LYS A 303 20.14 -19.09 -12.01
CA LYS A 303 19.03 -18.99 -11.05
C LYS A 303 17.93 -18.03 -11.54
N LEU A 304 18.31 -16.86 -12.05
CA LEU A 304 17.40 -15.86 -12.61
C LEU A 304 16.69 -16.38 -13.88
N TYR A 305 17.40 -17.15 -14.71
CA TYR A 305 16.80 -17.78 -15.88
C TYR A 305 15.74 -18.82 -15.47
N GLN A 306 16.08 -19.71 -14.53
CA GLN A 306 15.15 -20.73 -14.02
C GLN A 306 13.93 -20.09 -13.33
N TYR A 307 14.13 -19.03 -12.54
CA TYR A 307 13.06 -18.25 -11.94
C TYR A 307 12.14 -17.61 -12.99
N ARG A 308 12.72 -16.98 -14.03
CA ARG A 308 11.94 -16.40 -15.13
C ARG A 308 11.10 -17.46 -15.85
N MET A 309 11.67 -18.63 -16.12
CA MET A 309 10.93 -19.74 -16.74
C MET A 309 9.78 -20.21 -15.85
N ALA A 310 10.01 -20.35 -14.54
CA ALA A 310 8.98 -20.71 -13.59
C ALA A 310 7.84 -19.66 -13.53
N LEU A 311 8.18 -18.36 -13.54
CA LEU A 311 7.20 -17.28 -13.62
C LEU A 311 6.34 -17.35 -14.89
N GLN A 312 6.96 -17.59 -16.06
CA GLN A 312 6.25 -17.71 -17.33
C GLN A 312 5.39 -18.97 -17.43
N GLN A 313 5.71 -20.02 -16.70
CA GLN A 313 4.85 -21.21 -16.56
C GLN A 313 3.61 -20.92 -15.70
N ALA A 314 3.80 -20.08 -14.67
CA ALA A 314 2.75 -19.74 -13.72
C ALA A 314 1.79 -18.67 -14.26
N LEU A 315 2.32 -17.61 -14.86
CA LEU A 315 1.61 -16.41 -15.27
C LEU A 315 1.68 -16.19 -16.78
N THR A 316 0.67 -15.53 -17.32
CA THR A 316 0.59 -15.21 -18.75
C THR A 316 1.36 -13.91 -19.02
N TYR A 317 2.38 -13.99 -19.89
CA TYR A 317 3.23 -12.87 -20.33
C TYR A 317 3.81 -11.92 -19.25
N PRO A 318 4.39 -12.42 -18.13
CA PRO A 318 5.08 -11.52 -17.19
C PRO A 318 6.31 -10.87 -17.83
N SER A 319 6.46 -9.56 -17.69
CA SER A 319 7.67 -8.88 -18.16
C SER A 319 8.89 -9.25 -17.30
N TYR A 320 10.07 -9.24 -17.92
CA TYR A 320 11.32 -9.57 -17.23
C TYR A 320 11.60 -8.61 -16.08
N GLU A 321 11.35 -7.31 -16.29
CA GLU A 321 11.59 -6.28 -15.30
C GLU A 321 10.71 -6.45 -14.06
N TRP A 322 9.43 -6.76 -14.26
CA TRP A 322 8.53 -7.03 -13.14
C TRP A 322 8.95 -8.28 -12.36
N GLY A 323 9.36 -9.35 -13.06
CA GLY A 323 9.84 -10.56 -12.41
C GLY A 323 11.04 -10.30 -11.50
N LEU A 324 12.02 -9.51 -11.96
CA LEU A 324 13.18 -9.12 -11.15
C LEU A 324 12.80 -8.25 -9.95
N LEU A 325 11.89 -7.29 -10.10
CA LEU A 325 11.44 -6.49 -8.96
C LEU A 325 10.59 -7.27 -7.97
N LEU A 326 9.82 -8.25 -8.44
CA LEU A 326 9.14 -9.18 -7.54
C LEU A 326 10.17 -9.87 -6.63
N LEU A 327 11.31 -10.29 -7.19
CA LEU A 327 12.40 -10.89 -6.41
C LEU A 327 12.98 -9.89 -5.38
N LYS A 328 13.19 -8.63 -5.78
CA LYS A 328 13.61 -7.54 -4.87
C LYS A 328 12.63 -7.33 -3.72
N VAL A 329 11.34 -7.21 -4.03
CA VAL A 329 10.26 -7.01 -3.03
C VAL A 329 10.24 -8.15 -2.02
N LEU A 330 10.45 -9.38 -2.46
CA LEU A 330 10.48 -10.53 -1.57
C LEU A 330 11.69 -10.49 -0.62
N GLN A 331 12.84 -9.96 -1.04
CA GLN A 331 14.03 -9.79 -0.18
C GLN A 331 13.88 -8.66 0.81
N GLU A 332 13.42 -7.50 0.35
CA GLU A 332 13.23 -6.34 1.22
C GLU A 332 12.21 -6.61 2.33
N ARG A 333 11.29 -7.56 2.09
CA ARG A 333 10.33 -8.06 3.09
C ARG A 333 10.85 -9.24 3.91
N GLY A 334 12.10 -9.68 3.70
CA GLY A 334 12.75 -10.75 4.45
C GLY A 334 12.26 -12.16 4.11
N TYR A 335 11.56 -12.36 3.00
CA TYR A 335 11.07 -13.68 2.62
C TYR A 335 12.14 -14.58 2.01
N LEU A 336 13.17 -13.98 1.38
CA LEU A 336 14.27 -14.72 0.77
C LEU A 336 15.58 -13.96 0.85
N GLU A 337 16.66 -14.71 0.99
CA GLU A 337 18.04 -14.28 0.95
C GLU A 337 18.69 -14.78 -0.35
N ILE A 338 19.36 -13.87 -1.05
CA ILE A 338 20.07 -14.22 -2.29
C ILE A 338 21.48 -14.74 -1.99
N TYR A 339 22.09 -14.17 -0.96
CA TYR A 339 23.40 -14.59 -0.50
C TYR A 339 23.26 -15.88 0.28
N PRO A 340 24.20 -16.82 0.14
CA PRO A 340 24.26 -17.94 1.07
C PRO A 340 24.39 -17.40 2.49
N PRO A 341 23.65 -17.95 3.46
CA PRO A 341 23.81 -17.55 4.86
C PRO A 341 25.28 -17.70 5.24
N GLU A 342 25.84 -16.70 5.93
CA GLU A 342 27.20 -16.81 6.46
C GLU A 342 27.28 -18.09 7.27
N VAL A 343 28.05 -19.06 6.77
CA VAL A 343 28.27 -20.33 7.48
C VAL A 343 28.98 -19.95 8.78
N LYS A 344 28.24 -19.90 9.89
CA LYS A 344 28.86 -20.05 11.21
C LYS A 344 29.42 -21.46 11.23
N ILE A 345 30.70 -21.59 10.88
CA ILE A 345 31.45 -22.83 10.98
C ILE A 345 31.47 -23.20 12.48
N VAL A 346 30.57 -24.08 12.90
CA VAL A 346 30.64 -24.71 14.22
C VAL A 346 31.70 -25.81 14.10
N PHE A 347 32.92 -25.51 14.54
CA PHE A 347 33.96 -26.52 14.69
C PHE A 347 33.54 -27.52 15.78
N PHE A 348 33.11 -28.71 15.37
CA PHE A 348 33.01 -29.86 16.28
C PHE A 348 34.43 -30.39 16.54
N PHE A 349 35.07 -29.92 17.61
CA PHE A 349 36.25 -30.60 18.16
C PHE A 349 35.79 -31.89 18.84
N VAL A 350 35.87 -33.02 18.14
CA VAL A 350 35.85 -34.34 18.79
C VAL A 350 37.21 -34.52 19.47
N THR A 351 37.29 -34.18 20.75
CA THR A 351 38.42 -34.58 21.59
C THR A 351 38.30 -36.09 21.83
N ILE A 352 39.01 -36.90 21.04
CA ILE A 352 39.28 -38.29 21.41
C ILE A 352 40.21 -38.24 22.63
N THR A 353 39.65 -38.18 23.83
CA THR A 353 40.40 -38.50 25.04
C THR A 353 40.70 -39.99 25.02
N ARG A 354 41.91 -40.35 24.59
CA ARG A 354 42.55 -41.61 24.97
C ARG A 354 42.51 -41.71 26.50
N LYS A 355 41.59 -42.50 27.04
CA LYS A 355 41.74 -43.04 28.39
C LYS A 355 42.88 -44.04 28.35
N ARG A 356 44.05 -43.61 28.84
CA ARG A 356 45.03 -44.50 29.48
C ARG A 356 44.55 -44.78 30.91
N ALA A 357 44.77 -46.03 31.35
CA ALA A 357 44.63 -46.64 32.68
C ALA A 357 43.63 -47.81 32.62
N ALA A 358 43.96 -49.06 32.93
CA ALA A 358 45.07 -49.58 33.75
C ALA A 358 46.18 -50.30 32.96
#